data_AF-A0A5K1G718-F1
#
_entry.id   AF-A0A5K1G718-F1
#
_cell.length_a   1.000
_cell.length_b   1.000
_cell.length_c   1.000
_cell.angle_alpha   90.00
_cell.angle_beta   90.00
_cell.angle_gamma   90.00
#
_symmetry.space_group_name_H-M   'P 1'
#
loop_
_entity.id
_entity.type
_entity.pdbx_description
1 polymer ?
#
loop_
_entity_poly.entity_id
_entity_poly.type
_entity_poly.pdbx_seq_one_letter_code
_entity_poly.pdbx_strand_id
1 'polypeptide(L)'
;MPHHSLGKTWPELRQLSGFGTGHNHSVLPSLKKYLYRLGYLDTVGDIGAFPRVFDEHLQAAIKIYQLFFNLNATGILDSATMHHLIQPRCGVRDIIKPPIWAKIHRNINVIGNSISTLCKLN
;
A
#
# COMPACT_ATOMS: atom_id res chain seq x y z
N MET A 1 14.34 1.51 -1.83
CA MET A 1 14.53 0.06 -1.72
C MET A 1 14.50 -0.53 -3.12
N PRO A 2 15.65 -0.98 -3.62
CA PRO A 2 15.65 -1.90 -4.75
C PRO A 2 14.80 -3.14 -4.40
N HIS A 3 14.32 -3.81 -5.43
CA HIS A 3 13.26 -4.81 -5.40
C HIS A 3 13.60 -6.15 -4.66
N HIS A 4 14.55 -6.13 -3.75
CA HIS A 4 15.20 -7.31 -3.18
C HIS A 4 14.34 -8.08 -2.17
N SER A 5 13.31 -7.48 -1.57
CA SER A 5 12.42 -8.18 -0.62
C SER A 5 11.37 -9.08 -1.29
N LEU A 6 11.25 -9.00 -2.61
CA LEU A 6 10.19 -9.63 -3.42
C LEU A 6 10.77 -10.18 -4.74
N GLY A 7 12.09 -10.39 -4.80
CA GLY A 7 12.87 -10.49 -6.05
C GLY A 7 12.44 -11.56 -7.07
N LYS A 8 11.62 -12.55 -6.67
CA LYS A 8 11.03 -13.52 -7.61
C LYS A 8 9.61 -13.17 -8.08
N THR A 9 8.81 -12.49 -7.26
CA THR A 9 7.35 -12.35 -7.49
C THR A 9 6.96 -11.04 -8.16
N TRP A 10 7.90 -10.12 -8.39
CA TRP A 10 7.57 -8.79 -8.93
C TRP A 10 7.23 -8.76 -10.42
N PRO A 11 7.93 -9.51 -11.30
CA PRO A 11 7.48 -9.64 -12.68
C PRO A 11 6.03 -10.16 -12.75
N GLU A 12 5.66 -11.04 -11.82
CA GLU A 12 4.33 -11.64 -11.73
C GLU A 12 3.26 -10.66 -11.23
N LEU A 13 3.61 -9.54 -10.58
CA LEU A 13 2.60 -8.53 -10.20
C LEU A 13 1.87 -7.94 -11.40
N ARG A 14 2.52 -7.87 -12.57
CA ARG A 14 1.88 -7.39 -13.79
C ARG A 14 0.66 -8.24 -14.17
N GLN A 15 0.62 -9.50 -13.74
CA GLN A 15 -0.51 -10.41 -13.96
C GLN A 15 -1.75 -10.03 -13.14
N LEU A 16 -1.59 -9.20 -12.11
CA LEU A 16 -2.70 -8.69 -11.31
C LEU A 16 -3.40 -7.48 -11.97
N SER A 17 -2.99 -7.05 -13.16
CA SER A 17 -3.64 -5.93 -13.84
C SER A 17 -5.13 -6.22 -14.07
N GLY A 18 -6.01 -5.35 -13.57
CA GLY A 18 -7.46 -5.52 -13.60
C GLY A 18 -8.04 -6.37 -12.45
N PHE A 19 -7.24 -6.84 -11.50
CA PHE A 19 -7.75 -7.59 -10.35
C PHE A 19 -8.53 -6.69 -9.38
N GLY A 20 -9.64 -7.23 -8.88
CA GLY A 20 -10.46 -6.67 -7.80
C GLY A 20 -10.93 -7.74 -6.83
N THR A 21 -11.87 -7.38 -5.96
CA THR A 21 -12.38 -8.22 -4.86
C THR A 21 -12.89 -9.58 -5.33
N GLY A 22 -12.62 -10.62 -4.54
CA GLY A 22 -13.07 -12.00 -4.80
C GLY A 22 -12.08 -12.86 -5.57
N HIS A 23 -11.01 -12.29 -6.13
CA HIS A 23 -9.96 -13.05 -6.81
C HIS A 23 -8.92 -13.61 -5.82
N ASN A 24 -8.26 -14.70 -6.20
CA ASN A 24 -7.19 -15.33 -5.43
C ASN A 24 -5.95 -15.49 -6.32
N HIS A 25 -4.76 -15.17 -5.81
CA HIS A 25 -3.51 -15.28 -6.55
C HIS A 25 -2.31 -15.52 -5.62
N SER A 26 -1.34 -16.33 -6.07
CA SER A 26 -0.13 -16.66 -5.32
C SER A 26 0.71 -15.44 -4.93
N VAL A 27 0.60 -14.35 -5.69
CA VAL A 27 1.38 -13.11 -5.52
C VAL A 27 0.71 -12.10 -4.57
N LEU A 28 -0.59 -12.24 -4.26
CA LEU A 28 -1.29 -11.29 -3.38
C LEU A 28 -0.68 -11.15 -1.97
N PRO A 29 -0.12 -12.19 -1.33
CA PRO A 29 0.57 -12.05 -0.06
C PRO A 29 1.77 -11.09 -0.14
N SER A 30 2.51 -11.12 -1.25
CA SER A 30 3.64 -10.22 -1.51
C SER A 30 3.18 -8.77 -1.65
N LEU A 31 2.09 -8.53 -2.38
CA LEU A 31 1.49 -7.20 -2.53
C LEU A 31 1.00 -6.65 -1.18
N LYS A 32 0.29 -7.47 -0.40
CA LYS A 32 -0.20 -7.08 0.92
C LYS A 32 0.96 -6.75 1.87
N LYS A 33 2.03 -7.55 1.86
CA LYS A 33 3.24 -7.27 2.65
C LYS A 33 3.89 -5.94 2.26
N TYR A 34 3.89 -5.63 0.97
CA TYR A 34 4.41 -4.37 0.46
C TYR A 34 3.57 -3.17 0.92
N LEU A 35 2.25 -3.23 0.75
CA LEU A 35 1.33 -2.18 1.19
C LEU A 35 1.32 -1.99 2.72
N TYR A 36 1.48 -3.08 3.47
CA TYR A 36 1.68 -3.04 4.93
C TYR A 36 2.94 -2.25 5.29
N ARG A 37 4.07 -2.53 4.64
CA ARG A 37 5.34 -1.80 4.89
C ARG A 37 5.25 -0.32 4.58
N LEU A 38 4.41 0.07 3.62
CA LEU A 38 4.18 1.47 3.25
C LEU A 38 3.11 2.17 4.12
N GLY A 39 2.38 1.42 4.96
CA GLY A 39 1.40 1.94 5.92
C GLY A 39 -0.06 1.92 5.45
N TYR A 40 -0.36 1.33 4.28
CA TYR A 40 -1.71 1.27 3.73
C TYR A 40 -2.56 0.13 4.30
N LEU A 41 -1.93 -0.94 4.78
CA LEU A 41 -2.60 -2.06 5.46
C LEU A 41 -2.23 -2.08 6.94
N ASP A 42 -3.21 -2.41 7.78
CA ASP A 42 -2.97 -2.84 9.15
C ASP A 42 -2.68 -4.34 9.19
N THR A 43 -1.95 -4.81 10.20
CA THR A 43 -1.91 -6.24 10.50
C THR A 43 -3.29 -6.67 10.97
N VAL A 44 -4.12 -7.16 10.05
CA VAL A 44 -5.39 -7.78 10.43
C VAL A 44 -5.08 -9.16 10.99
N GLY A 45 -5.43 -9.39 12.26
CA GLY A 45 -5.66 -10.68 12.93
C GLY A 45 -4.74 -11.86 12.58
N ASP A 46 -3.91 -12.23 13.56
CA ASP A 46 -3.22 -13.50 13.76
C ASP A 46 -2.25 -14.00 12.65
N ILE A 47 -0.97 -14.05 13.06
CA ILE A 47 0.13 -14.83 12.46
C ILE A 47 0.81 -14.21 11.21
N GLY A 48 0.88 -12.89 11.04
CA GLY A 48 1.81 -12.25 10.08
C GLY A 48 1.76 -12.78 8.62
N ALA A 49 0.69 -13.50 8.27
CA ALA A 49 0.52 -14.26 7.06
C ALA A 49 -0.56 -13.57 6.26
N PHE A 50 -0.19 -13.07 5.09
CA PHE A 50 -1.14 -12.39 4.22
C PHE A 50 -1.92 -13.44 3.41
N PRO A 51 -3.26 -13.49 3.49
CA PRO A 51 -4.04 -14.42 2.70
C PRO A 51 -3.92 -14.07 1.22
N ARG A 52 -3.98 -15.10 0.36
CA ARG A 52 -3.89 -14.96 -1.10
C ARG A 52 -5.15 -14.37 -1.75
N VAL A 53 -6.16 -14.00 -0.98
CA VAL A 53 -7.44 -13.46 -1.47
C VAL A 53 -7.36 -11.94 -1.60
N PHE A 54 -7.98 -11.39 -2.64
CA PHE A 54 -8.25 -9.96 -2.77
C PHE A 54 -9.49 -9.64 -1.92
N ASP A 55 -9.25 -9.32 -0.65
CA ASP A 55 -10.27 -9.02 0.34
C ASP A 55 -10.63 -7.53 0.37
N GLU A 56 -11.66 -7.19 1.15
CA GLU A 56 -12.09 -5.80 1.33
C GLU A 56 -11.00 -4.91 1.93
N HIS A 57 -10.12 -5.48 2.77
CA HIS A 57 -9.00 -4.75 3.35
C HIS A 57 -7.97 -4.35 2.30
N LEU A 58 -7.61 -5.27 1.39
CA LEU A 58 -6.75 -4.95 0.25
C LEU A 58 -7.40 -3.94 -0.68
N GLN A 59 -8.70 -4.10 -0.99
CA GLN A 59 -9.42 -3.13 -1.81
C GLN A 59 -9.37 -1.73 -1.20
N ALA A 60 -9.61 -1.60 0.11
CA ALA A 60 -9.53 -0.34 0.82
C ALA A 60 -8.11 0.26 0.79
N ALA A 61 -7.08 -0.56 1.00
CA ALA A 61 -5.69 -0.13 0.91
C ALA A 61 -5.33 0.38 -0.50
N ILE A 62 -5.80 -0.29 -1.55
CA ILE A 62 -5.59 0.15 -2.94
C ILE A 62 -6.28 1.48 -3.21
N LYS A 63 -7.49 1.71 -2.69
CA LYS A 63 -8.17 3.02 -2.81
C LYS A 63 -7.35 4.13 -2.18
N ILE A 64 -6.82 3.91 -0.98
CA ILE A 64 -5.98 4.92 -0.29
C ILE A 64 -4.68 5.16 -1.08
N TYR A 65 -4.07 4.08 -1.60
CA TYR A 65 -2.88 4.18 -2.45
C TYR A 65 -3.13 5.01 -3.71
N GLN A 66 -4.24 4.76 -4.40
CA GLN A 66 -4.67 5.53 -5.56
C GLN A 66 -4.84 7.01 -5.23
N LEU A 67 -5.51 7.32 -4.11
CA LEU A 67 -5.68 8.70 -3.65
C LEU A 67 -4.34 9.40 -3.36
N PHE A 68 -3.38 8.69 -2.74
CA PHE A 68 -2.04 9.24 -2.46
C PHE A 68 -1.29 9.65 -3.73
N PHE A 69 -1.48 8.90 -4.82
CA PHE A 69 -0.89 9.19 -6.14
C PHE A 69 -1.81 10.00 -7.06
N ASN A 70 -2.89 10.60 -6.54
CA ASN A 70 -3.85 11.40 -7.31
C ASN A 70 -4.51 10.63 -8.47
N LEU A 71 -4.69 9.31 -8.33
CA LEU A 71 -5.42 8.46 -9.26
C LEU A 71 -6.90 8.36 -8.88
N ASN A 72 -7.72 7.83 -9.79
CA ASN A 72 -9.11 7.49 -9.46
C ASN A 72 -9.16 6.31 -8.48
N ALA A 73 -9.91 6.45 -7.37
CA ALA A 73 -9.95 5.50 -6.27
C ALA A 73 -10.88 4.30 -6.54
N THR A 74 -10.62 3.56 -7.62
CA THR A 74 -11.41 2.41 -8.06
C THR A 74 -11.31 1.22 -7.10
N GLY A 75 -10.19 1.07 -6.40
CA GLY A 75 -9.88 -0.12 -5.61
C GLY A 75 -9.48 -1.34 -6.46
N ILE A 76 -9.23 -1.13 -7.75
CA ILE A 76 -8.81 -2.15 -8.72
C ILE A 76 -7.33 -1.92 -9.03
N LEU A 77 -6.57 -3.00 -9.26
CA LEU A 77 -5.19 -2.92 -9.73
C LEU A 77 -5.13 -2.57 -11.23
N ASP A 78 -5.61 -1.39 -11.61
CA ASP A 78 -5.58 -0.92 -13.00
C ASP A 78 -4.16 -0.57 -13.47
N SER A 79 -4.02 -0.28 -14.78
CA SER A 79 -2.73 0.02 -15.41
C SER A 79 -1.99 1.18 -14.72
N ALA A 80 -2.72 2.24 -14.34
CA ALA A 80 -2.13 3.39 -13.66
C ALA A 80 -1.63 3.01 -12.25
N THR A 81 -2.42 2.27 -11.49
CA THR A 81 -2.02 1.77 -10.17
C THR A 81 -0.80 0.85 -10.27
N MET A 82 -0.79 -0.05 -11.26
CA MET A 82 0.33 -0.95 -11.50
C MET A 82 1.59 -0.21 -11.88
N HIS A 83 1.49 0.84 -12.72
CA HIS A 83 2.62 1.70 -13.07
C HIS A 83 3.29 2.25 -11.81
N HIS A 84 2.52 2.80 -10.87
CA HIS A 84 3.09 3.31 -9.61
C HIS A 84 3.61 2.21 -8.68
N LEU A 85 2.95 1.04 -8.63
CA LEU A 85 3.41 -0.06 -7.79
C LEU A 85 4.79 -0.55 -8.22
N ILE A 86 5.04 -0.71 -9.52
CA ILE A 86 6.29 -1.31 -10.04
C ILE A 86 7.49 -0.36 -10.06
N GLN A 87 7.29 0.95 -9.89
CA GLN A 87 8.38 1.91 -9.88
C GLN A 87 9.29 1.70 -8.65
N PRO A 88 10.63 1.78 -8.83
CA PRO A 88 11.55 1.84 -7.71
C PRO A 88 11.20 3.03 -6.80
N ARG A 89 11.27 2.83 -5.49
CA ARG A 89 10.93 3.88 -4.53
C ARG A 89 11.78 3.78 -3.28
N CYS A 90 11.84 4.83 -2.47
CA CYS A 90 12.48 4.76 -1.17
C CYS A 90 11.69 3.82 -0.23
N GLY A 91 12.33 3.26 0.80
CA GLY A 91 11.66 2.34 1.74
C GLY A 91 10.85 3.02 2.85
N VAL A 92 10.68 4.34 2.76
CA VAL A 92 9.98 5.15 3.77
C VAL A 92 8.48 4.90 3.63
N ARG A 93 7.76 4.89 4.76
CA ARG A 93 6.30 4.78 4.78
C ARG A 93 5.65 6.00 4.12
N ASP A 94 4.63 5.75 3.30
CA ASP A 94 3.81 6.81 2.73
C ASP A 94 2.82 7.34 3.79
N ILE A 95 2.27 6.44 4.61
CA ILE A 95 1.30 6.78 5.66
C ILE A 95 1.91 6.52 7.04
N ILE A 96 2.07 7.60 7.82
CA ILE A 96 2.47 7.56 9.22
C ILE A 96 1.22 7.70 10.07
N LYS A 97 0.76 6.59 10.67
CA LYS A 97 -0.35 6.63 11.62
C LYS A 97 0.10 7.33 12.90
N PRO A 98 -0.63 8.36 13.37
CA PRO A 98 -0.31 8.98 14.64
C PRO A 98 -0.47 7.93 15.75
N PRO A 99 0.37 7.97 16.80
CA PRO A 99 0.24 7.06 17.93
C PRO A 99 -1.14 7.23 18.58
N ILE A 100 -1.63 6.17 19.23
CA ILE A 100 -2.98 6.13 19.81
C ILE A 100 -3.23 7.34 20.73
N TRP A 101 -2.23 7.76 21.52
CA TRP A 101 -2.34 8.90 22.42
C TRP A 101 -2.56 10.23 21.69
N ALA A 102 -2.08 10.40 20.46
CA ALA A 102 -2.31 11.61 19.67
C ALA A 102 -3.76 11.74 19.18
N LYS A 103 -4.54 10.65 19.14
CA LYS A 103 -5.99 10.70 18.87
C LYS A 103 -6.81 11.22 20.06
N ILE A 104 -6.27 11.10 21.28
CA ILE A 104 -6.95 11.49 22.53
C ILE A 104 -6.82 13.01 22.75
N HIS A 105 -5.69 13.61 22.36
CA HIS A 105 -5.44 15.06 22.48
C HIS A 105 -5.78 15.83 21.19
N ARG A 106 -6.99 15.64 20.64
CA ARG A 106 -7.45 16.19 19.33
C ARG A 106 -7.62 17.72 19.26
N ASN A 107 -6.92 18.49 20.10
CA ASN A 107 -6.88 19.95 20.08
C ASN A 107 -5.46 20.54 20.03
N ILE A 108 -4.45 19.75 19.67
CA ILE A 108 -3.13 20.30 19.34
C ILE A 108 -3.04 20.38 17.82
N ASN A 109 -3.05 21.60 17.31
CA ASN A 109 -2.78 21.91 15.91
C ASN A 109 -1.30 21.63 15.65
N VAL A 110 -0.95 20.35 15.49
CA VAL A 110 0.39 19.96 15.04
C VAL A 110 0.46 20.44 13.61
N ILE A 111 1.12 21.59 13.43
CA ILE A 111 1.65 22.07 12.16
C ILE A 111 2.73 21.06 11.75
N GLY A 112 2.28 19.85 11.41
CA GLY A 112 3.09 18.81 10.85
C GLY A 112 3.36 19.29 9.45
N ASN A 113 4.45 20.02 9.29
CA ASN A 113 5.08 20.26 8.01
C ASN A 113 5.39 18.87 7.46
N SER A 114 4.41 18.31 6.75
CA SER A 114 4.41 16.91 6.37
C SER A 114 5.50 16.77 5.33
N ILE A 115 6.58 16.10 5.72
CA ILE A 115 7.68 15.74 4.84
C ILE A 115 7.21 14.62 3.89
N SER A 116 6.03 14.77 3.29
CA SER A 116 5.40 13.84 2.35
C SER A 116 5.93 14.01 0.91
N THR A 117 6.94 14.84 0.71
CA THR A 117 7.53 15.09 -0.62
C THR A 117 8.88 14.40 -0.84
N LEU A 118 9.49 13.78 0.18
CA LEU A 118 10.86 13.27 0.05
C LEU A 118 11.03 11.99 -0.78
N CYS A 119 9.95 11.36 -1.24
CA CYS A 119 10.03 10.17 -2.09
C CYS A 119 9.11 10.19 -3.32
N LYS A 120 8.73 11.38 -3.80
CA LYS A 120 8.33 11.55 -5.20
C LYS A 120 9.61 11.61 -6.05
N LEU A 121 10.41 10.54 -6.05
CA LEU A 121 11.65 10.53 -6.82
C LEU A 121 11.35 10.11 -8.27
N ASN A 122 11.32 11.16 -9.09
CA ASN A 122 11.62 11.28 -10.53
C ASN A 122 10.83 10.43 -11.53
#